data_AF-A0A923N040-F1
#
_entry.id   AF-A0A923N040-F1
#
_cell.length_a   1.000
_cell.length_b   1.000
_cell.length_c   1.000
_cell.angle_alpha   90.00
_cell.angle_beta   90.00
_cell.angle_gamma   90.00
#
_symmetry.space_group_name_H-M   'P 1'
#
loop_
_entity.id
_entity.type
_entity.pdbx_description
1 polymer ?
#
loop_
_entity_poly.entity_id
_entity_poly.type
_entity_poly.pdbx_seq_one_letter_code
_entity_poly.pdbx_strand_id
1 'polypeptide(L)'
;MNKIKFYIILLFIGFGIQQSYGQTYKFKTSGFSVLQKNERGKWGNWSDLNLVNILVSLDTNKSRFVIYSEVIQLFEIVEYQPVSENETDLVYSFTCKDNNGEDCTLSIITRKKQDNRKQLYINYDNRIIVYNIFNI
;
A
#
# COMPACT_ATOMS: atom_id res chain seq x y z
N MET A 1 15.08 37.54 36.45
CA MET A 1 14.00 37.14 35.51
C MET A 1 14.46 36.67 34.12
N ASN A 2 15.62 37.10 33.58
CA ASN A 2 16.03 36.74 32.20
C ASN A 2 16.62 35.33 32.02
N LYS A 3 17.34 34.77 33.01
CA LYS A 3 17.99 33.46 32.87
C LYS A 3 17.01 32.29 32.85
N ILE A 4 15.93 32.35 33.64
CA ILE A 4 14.88 31.32 33.66
C ILE A 4 14.15 31.27 32.31
N LYS A 5 13.82 32.43 31.72
CA LYS A 5 13.23 32.49 30.37
C LYS A 5 14.16 31.86 29.32
N PHE A 6 15.46 32.10 29.43
CA PHE A 6 16.45 31.48 28.55
C PHE A 6 16.49 29.95 28.70
N TYR A 7 16.47 29.42 29.93
CA TYR A 7 16.41 27.97 30.16
C TYR A 7 15.10 27.34 29.66
N ILE A 8 13.97 28.03 29.79
CA ILE A 8 12.68 27.57 29.25
C ILE A 8 12.72 27.52 27.72
N ILE A 9 13.31 28.54 27.07
CA ILE A 9 13.48 28.55 25.61
C ILE A 9 14.41 27.40 25.17
N LEU A 10 15.51 27.18 25.89
CA LEU A 10 16.44 26.07 25.61
C LEU A 10 15.74 24.71 25.76
N LEU A 11 14.89 24.56 26.78
CA LEU A 11 14.07 23.37 27.01
C LEU A 11 13.13 23.11 25.82
N PHE A 12 12.38 24.13 25.37
CA PHE A 12 11.47 24.00 24.24
C PHE A 12 12.19 23.67 22.92
N ILE A 13 13.40 24.21 22.71
CA ILE A 13 14.20 23.87 21.53
C ILE A 13 14.73 22.43 21.62
N GLY A 14 15.13 21.98 22.81
CA GLY A 14 15.60 20.60 23.03
C GLY A 14 14.51 19.54 22.86
N PHE A 15 13.26 19.82 23.25
CA PHE A 15 12.13 18.91 23.08
C PHE A 15 11.38 19.09 21.76
N GLY A 16 11.55 20.21 21.06
CA GLY A 16 10.84 20.52 19.82
C GLY A 16 11.32 19.74 18.60
N ILE A 17 12.51 19.11 18.67
CA ILE A 17 13.06 18.31 17.58
C ILE A 17 12.71 16.83 17.81
N GLN A 18 11.44 16.48 17.59
CA GLN A 18 11.04 15.08 17.58
C GLN A 18 11.16 14.52 16.16
N GLN A 19 11.97 13.49 15.97
CA GLN A 19 11.96 12.72 14.73
C GLN A 19 10.71 11.83 14.73
N SER A 20 9.82 12.06 13.76
CA SER A 20 8.70 11.16 13.51
C SER A 20 9.19 9.97 12.69
N TYR A 21 8.91 8.76 13.16
CA TYR A 21 9.18 7.53 12.41
C TYR A 21 7.89 7.11 11.70
N GLY A 22 7.91 7.06 10.38
CA GLY A 22 6.85 6.41 9.61
C GLY A 22 6.84 4.90 9.84
N GLN A 23 5.68 4.29 9.63
CA GLN A 23 5.42 2.89 9.92
C GLN A 23 5.72 2.04 8.66
N THR A 24 6.45 0.94 8.85
CA THR A 24 6.56 -0.11 7.83
C THR A 24 5.57 -1.22 8.15
N TYR A 25 4.59 -1.41 7.28
CA TYR A 25 3.63 -2.51 7.39
C TYR A 25 4.11 -3.68 6.53
N LYS A 26 3.96 -4.89 7.05
CA LYS A 26 4.27 -6.12 6.33
C LYS A 26 3.04 -7.01 6.26
N PHE A 27 2.90 -7.66 5.12
CA PHE A 27 1.83 -8.59 4.84
C PHE A 27 2.40 -9.84 4.20
N LYS A 28 1.78 -10.98 4.44
CA LYS A 28 1.99 -12.19 3.63
C LYS A 28 0.81 -12.40 2.71
N THR A 29 1.08 -12.97 1.56
CA THR A 29 0.04 -13.38 0.59
C THR A 29 -0.35 -14.84 0.79
N SER A 30 -1.56 -15.19 0.38
CA SER A 30 -2.03 -16.60 0.31
C SER A 30 -2.37 -17.07 -1.10
N GLY A 31 -2.61 -16.14 -2.02
CA GLY A 31 -2.92 -16.44 -3.40
C GLY A 31 -3.04 -15.17 -4.24
N PHE A 32 -2.93 -15.32 -5.55
CA PHE A 32 -3.13 -14.23 -6.51
C PHE A 32 -3.99 -14.64 -7.70
N SER A 33 -4.66 -13.66 -8.30
CA SER A 33 -5.44 -13.79 -9.52
C SER A 33 -5.27 -12.53 -10.38
N VAL A 34 -5.37 -12.68 -11.69
CA VAL A 34 -5.13 -11.63 -12.67
C VAL A 34 -6.35 -11.47 -13.58
N LEU A 35 -6.74 -10.23 -13.83
CA LEU A 35 -7.73 -9.85 -14.84
C LEU A 35 -7.03 -9.02 -15.91
N GLN A 36 -7.18 -9.37 -17.19
CA GLN A 36 -6.55 -8.64 -18.29
C GLN A 36 -7.59 -8.17 -19.30
N LYS A 37 -7.33 -7.02 -19.94
CA LYS A 37 -8.10 -6.58 -21.11
C LYS A 37 -7.66 -7.39 -22.33
N ASN A 38 -8.62 -7.70 -23.20
CA ASN A 38 -8.33 -8.24 -24.52
C ASN A 38 -7.85 -7.15 -25.47
N GLU A 39 -7.44 -7.54 -26.68
CA GLU A 39 -6.98 -6.64 -27.75
C GLU A 39 -8.00 -5.55 -28.14
N ARG A 40 -9.28 -5.77 -27.82
CA ARG A 40 -10.38 -4.82 -28.06
C ARG A 40 -10.67 -3.92 -26.85
N GLY A 41 -9.81 -3.92 -25.83
CA GLY A 41 -9.91 -3.10 -24.62
C GLY A 41 -11.00 -3.52 -23.64
N LYS A 42 -11.66 -4.67 -23.84
CA LYS A 42 -12.68 -5.19 -22.91
C LYS A 42 -12.03 -6.09 -21.86
N TRP A 43 -12.47 -5.98 -20.61
CA TRP A 43 -12.06 -6.89 -19.54
C TRP A 43 -12.45 -8.34 -19.87
N GLY A 44 -11.49 -9.25 -19.70
CA GLY A 44 -11.72 -10.69 -19.83
C GLY A 44 -12.29 -11.31 -18.55
N ASN A 45 -11.91 -12.56 -18.28
CA ASN A 45 -12.23 -13.25 -17.04
C ASN A 45 -11.04 -13.20 -16.08
N TRP A 46 -11.33 -13.31 -14.78
CA TRP A 46 -10.29 -13.55 -13.77
C TRP A 46 -9.60 -14.89 -14.05
N SER A 47 -8.27 -14.91 -13.91
CA SER A 47 -7.53 -16.16 -13.89
C SER A 47 -7.90 -16.99 -12.66
N ASP A 48 -7.61 -18.28 -12.72
CA ASP A 48 -7.67 -19.13 -11.53
C ASP A 48 -6.79 -18.56 -10.40
N LEU A 49 -7.22 -18.83 -9.16
CA LEU A 49 -6.48 -18.42 -7.98
C LEU A 49 -5.24 -19.30 -7.83
N ASN A 50 -4.07 -18.72 -8.01
CA ASN A 50 -2.79 -19.39 -7.80
C ASN A 50 -2.31 -19.16 -6.37
N LEU A 51 -2.05 -20.23 -5.61
CA LEU A 51 -1.60 -20.12 -4.23
C LEU A 51 -0.14 -19.67 -4.17
N VAL A 52 0.14 -18.63 -3.39
CA VAL A 52 1.48 -18.06 -3.22
C VAL A 52 1.70 -17.60 -1.78
N ASN A 53 2.96 -17.60 -1.34
CA ASN A 53 3.39 -17.13 -0.03
C ASN A 53 4.53 -16.11 -0.19
N ILE A 54 4.17 -14.95 -0.69
CA ILE A 54 5.06 -13.83 -0.99
C ILE A 54 4.91 -12.76 0.09
N LEU A 55 6.03 -12.17 0.52
CA LEU A 55 6.06 -11.01 1.42
C LEU A 55 5.74 -9.73 0.64
N VAL A 56 4.90 -8.89 1.22
CA VAL A 56 4.62 -7.54 0.76
C VAL A 56 4.95 -6.56 1.88
N SER A 57 5.66 -5.47 1.58
CA SER A 57 5.91 -4.40 2.54
C SER A 57 5.42 -3.05 2.00
N LEU A 58 4.72 -2.30 2.84
CA LEU A 58 4.42 -0.89 2.66
C LEU A 58 5.33 -0.09 3.60
N ASP A 59 6.25 0.69 3.03
CA ASP A 59 7.14 1.58 3.78
C ASP A 59 6.66 3.03 3.56
N THR A 60 6.01 3.61 4.57
CA THR A 60 5.50 4.99 4.46
C THR A 60 6.58 6.06 4.61
N ASN A 61 7.78 5.71 5.12
CA ASN A 61 8.92 6.63 5.14
C ASN A 61 9.51 6.78 3.74
N LYS A 62 9.62 5.66 3.03
CA LYS A 62 10.17 5.62 1.68
C LYS A 62 9.10 5.76 0.59
N SER A 63 7.84 5.99 0.99
CA SER A 63 6.67 6.06 0.12
C SER A 63 6.69 4.98 -0.95
N ARG A 64 6.75 3.70 -0.55
CA ARG A 64 6.80 2.60 -1.52
C ARG A 64 6.18 1.31 -1.03
N PHE A 65 5.66 0.55 -1.97
CA PHE A 65 5.40 -0.88 -1.81
C PHE A 65 6.54 -1.71 -2.38
N VAL A 66 6.83 -2.84 -1.77
CA VAL A 66 7.74 -3.86 -2.30
C VAL A 66 7.06 -5.23 -2.18
N ILE A 67 6.93 -5.92 -3.31
CA ILE A 67 6.43 -7.30 -3.39
C ILE A 67 7.63 -8.19 -3.72
N TYR A 68 7.99 -9.07 -2.79
CA TYR A 68 9.16 -9.94 -2.88
C TYR A 68 8.84 -11.24 -3.63
N SER A 69 8.28 -11.12 -4.84
CA SER A 69 8.13 -12.23 -5.78
C SER A 69 9.49 -12.66 -6.35
N GLU A 70 9.52 -13.70 -7.20
CA GLU A 70 10.75 -14.15 -7.89
C GLU A 70 11.50 -12.99 -8.57
N VAL A 71 10.75 -12.09 -9.21
CA VAL A 71 11.22 -10.77 -9.61
C VAL A 71 10.65 -9.75 -8.63
N ILE A 72 11.52 -8.99 -7.95
CA ILE A 72 11.08 -7.98 -6.97
C ILE A 72 10.34 -6.85 -7.70
N GLN A 73 9.10 -6.60 -7.27
CA GLN A 73 8.29 -5.50 -7.78
C GLN A 73 8.30 -4.37 -6.75
N LEU A 74 8.80 -3.20 -7.13
CA LEU A 74 8.74 -1.99 -6.32
C LEU A 74 7.75 -1.00 -6.96
N PHE A 75 6.97 -0.37 -6.12
CA PHE A 75 5.99 0.64 -6.51
C PHE A 75 6.25 1.89 -5.68
N GLU A 76 6.67 2.97 -6.32
CA GLU A 76 6.81 4.27 -5.69
C GLU A 76 5.45 4.94 -5.57
N ILE A 77 5.08 5.38 -4.38
CA ILE A 77 3.82 6.06 -4.10
C ILE A 77 4.01 7.54 -4.44
N VAL A 78 3.29 7.98 -5.46
CA VAL A 78 3.23 9.38 -5.90
C VAL A 78 2.22 10.15 -5.07
N GLU A 79 1.08 9.53 -4.76
CA GLU A 79 -0.02 10.19 -4.04
C GLU A 79 -0.77 9.21 -3.13
N TYR A 80 -1.05 9.66 -1.91
CA TYR A 80 -1.93 8.97 -0.97
C TYR A 80 -3.36 9.46 -1.18
N GLN A 81 -4.25 8.59 -1.62
CA GLN A 81 -5.64 8.96 -1.90
C GLN A 81 -6.47 8.95 -0.60
N PRO A 82 -7.56 9.73 -0.53
CA PRO A 82 -8.48 9.70 0.60
C PRO A 82 -9.01 8.29 0.85
N VAL A 83 -9.06 7.90 2.13
CA VAL A 83 -9.62 6.63 2.55
C VAL A 83 -11.10 6.58 2.19
N SER A 84 -11.53 5.50 1.53
CA SER A 84 -12.92 5.27 1.19
C SER A 84 -13.47 4.14 2.06
N GLU A 85 -14.51 4.43 2.84
CA GLU A 85 -15.13 3.47 3.74
C GLU A 85 -16.64 3.45 3.55
N ASN A 86 -17.20 2.25 3.43
CA ASN A 86 -18.64 2.02 3.37
C ASN A 86 -19.02 0.80 4.26
N GLU A 87 -20.27 0.35 4.18
CA GLU A 87 -20.76 -0.79 4.98
C GLU A 87 -20.07 -2.12 4.65
N THR A 88 -19.57 -2.29 3.43
CA THR A 88 -19.01 -3.56 2.95
C THR A 88 -17.49 -3.58 2.98
N ASP A 89 -16.85 -2.43 2.75
CA ASP A 89 -15.45 -2.32 2.41
C ASP A 89 -14.80 -1.11 3.09
N LEU A 90 -13.52 -1.26 3.41
CA LEU A 90 -12.60 -0.18 3.76
C LEU A 90 -11.43 -0.21 2.76
N VAL A 91 -11.18 0.89 2.07
CA VAL A 91 -10.25 0.98 0.95
C VAL A 91 -9.22 2.07 1.20
N TYR A 92 -7.95 1.67 1.20
CA TYR A 92 -6.80 2.57 1.15
C TYR A 92 -6.22 2.52 -0.25
N SER A 93 -6.19 3.64 -0.97
CA SER A 93 -5.69 3.70 -2.34
C SER A 93 -4.47 4.60 -2.48
N PHE A 94 -3.59 4.25 -3.41
CA PHE A 94 -2.30 4.87 -3.63
C PHE A 94 -2.05 4.98 -5.13
N THR A 95 -1.79 6.19 -5.62
CA THR A 95 -1.30 6.40 -6.99
C THR A 95 0.19 6.10 -7.00
N CYS A 96 0.63 5.19 -7.87
CA CYS A 96 1.99 4.67 -7.86
C CYS A 96 2.61 4.62 -9.26
N LYS A 97 3.95 4.57 -9.30
CA LYS A 97 4.74 4.17 -10.48
C LYS A 97 5.48 2.87 -10.19
N ASP A 98 5.45 1.93 -11.12
CA ASP A 98 6.18 0.66 -11.00
C ASP A 98 7.69 0.80 -11.32
N ASN A 99 8.43 -0.32 -11.27
CA ASN A 99 9.86 -0.38 -11.62
C ASN A 99 10.18 0.15 -13.03
N ASN A 100 9.23 0.11 -13.96
CA ASN A 100 9.38 0.54 -15.34
C ASN A 100 8.89 1.99 -15.54
N GLY A 101 8.38 2.63 -14.49
CA GLY A 101 7.75 3.94 -14.56
C GLY A 101 6.31 3.92 -15.08
N GLU A 102 5.68 2.74 -15.23
CA GLU A 102 4.28 2.57 -15.62
C GLU A 102 3.37 3.04 -14.48
N ASP A 103 2.37 3.86 -14.80
CA ASP A 103 1.41 4.35 -13.83
C ASP A 103 0.46 3.21 -13.41
N CYS A 104 0.23 3.09 -12.09
CA CYS A 104 -0.67 2.10 -11.53
C CYS A 104 -1.33 2.63 -10.26
N THR A 105 -2.45 2.02 -9.87
CA THR A 105 -3.12 2.30 -8.58
C THR A 105 -3.10 1.06 -7.71
N LEU A 106 -2.44 1.17 -6.55
CA LEU A 106 -2.48 0.13 -5.54
C LEU A 106 -3.62 0.41 -4.56
N SER A 107 -4.37 -0.61 -4.18
CA SER A 107 -5.43 -0.48 -3.18
C SER A 107 -5.40 -1.63 -2.18
N ILE A 108 -5.37 -1.33 -0.89
CA ILE A 108 -5.61 -2.30 0.18
C ILE A 108 -7.09 -2.24 0.52
N ILE A 109 -7.81 -3.31 0.21
CA ILE A 109 -9.25 -3.44 0.43
C ILE A 109 -9.48 -4.43 1.57
N THR A 110 -10.18 -4.00 2.62
CA THR A 110 -10.69 -4.88 3.67
C THR A 110 -12.17 -5.13 3.45
N ARG A 111 -12.54 -6.38 3.15
CA ARG A 111 -13.92 -6.85 2.94
C ARG A 111 -14.57 -7.15 4.29
N LYS A 112 -15.32 -6.19 4.85
CA LYS A 112 -15.92 -6.28 6.20
C LYS A 112 -16.90 -7.45 6.35
N LYS A 113 -17.72 -7.70 5.32
CA LYS A 113 -18.71 -8.79 5.30
C LYS A 113 -18.13 -10.16 4.91
N GLN A 114 -16.81 -10.27 4.74
CA GLN A 114 -16.11 -11.52 4.43
C GLN A 114 -15.02 -11.77 5.47
N ASP A 115 -15.38 -11.76 6.76
CA ASP A 115 -14.46 -11.98 7.87
C ASP A 115 -13.24 -11.02 7.85
N ASN A 116 -13.49 -9.75 7.48
CA ASN A 116 -12.45 -8.73 7.31
C ASN A 116 -11.28 -9.17 6.38
N ARG A 117 -11.56 -10.02 5.39
CA ARG A 117 -10.57 -10.47 4.41
C ARG A 117 -9.91 -9.28 3.73
N LYS A 118 -8.59 -9.23 3.78
CA LYS A 118 -7.79 -8.17 3.15
C LYS A 118 -7.28 -8.61 1.79
N GLN A 119 -7.32 -7.69 0.84
CA GLN A 119 -6.82 -7.90 -0.51
C GLN A 119 -5.99 -6.70 -0.93
N LEU A 120 -4.89 -6.96 -1.63
CA LEU A 120 -4.10 -5.95 -2.32
C LEU A 120 -4.43 -6.01 -3.81
N TYR A 121 -4.96 -4.92 -4.34
CA TYR A 121 -5.18 -4.73 -5.77
C TYR A 121 -4.04 -3.90 -6.35
N ILE A 122 -3.58 -4.27 -7.54
CA ILE A 122 -2.66 -3.51 -8.37
C ILE A 122 -3.34 -3.30 -9.71
N ASN A 123 -3.83 -2.09 -9.95
CA ASN A 123 -4.58 -1.73 -11.15
C ASN A 123 -3.68 -0.99 -12.12
N TYR A 124 -3.49 -1.56 -13.30
CA TYR A 124 -2.93 -0.90 -14.47
C TYR A 124 -4.04 -0.67 -15.49
N ASP A 125 -3.75 0.10 -16.54
CA ASP A 125 -4.71 0.38 -17.60
C ASP A 125 -5.20 -0.87 -18.32
N ASN A 126 -4.36 -1.90 -18.46
CA ASN A 126 -4.66 -3.12 -19.21
C ASN A 126 -4.81 -4.39 -18.35
N ARG A 127 -4.43 -4.34 -17.07
CA ARG A 127 -4.42 -5.52 -16.19
C ARG A 127 -4.68 -5.14 -14.73
N ILE A 128 -5.32 -6.03 -14.00
CA ILE A 128 -5.50 -5.93 -12.55
C ILE A 128 -4.95 -7.19 -11.93
N ILE A 129 -4.11 -7.03 -10.91
CA ILE A 129 -3.56 -8.13 -10.12
C ILE A 129 -4.14 -8.02 -8.71
N VAL A 130 -4.69 -9.12 -8.20
CA VAL A 130 -5.19 -9.23 -6.84
C VAL A 130 -4.35 -10.21 -6.06
N TYR A 131 -3.91 -9.81 -4.87
CA TYR A 131 -3.38 -10.70 -3.86
C TYR A 131 -4.32 -10.76 -2.68
N ASN A 132 -4.61 -11.96 -2.17
CA ASN A 132 -5.15 -12.11 -0.82
C ASN A 132 -4.00 -11.90 0.16
N ILE A 133 -4.17 -10.98 1.12
CA ILE A 133 -3.11 -10.60 2.07
C ILE A 133 -3.58 -10.79 3.51
N PHE A 134 -2.64 -11.02 4.41
CA PHE A 134 -2.86 -11.03 5.85
C PHE A 134 -1.69 -10.34 6.56
N ASN A 135 -1.98 -9.69 7.68
CA ASN A 135 -0.97 -9.05 8.51
C ASN A 135 -0.05 -10.13 9.11
N ILE A 136 1.23 -9.78 9.30
CA ILE A 136 2.20 -10.58 10.03
C ILE A 136 2.77 -9.84 11.23
#